data_AF-A0A843CGP8-F1
#
_entry.id   AF-A0A843CGP8-F1
#
_cell.length_a   1.000
_cell.length_b   1.000
_cell.length_c   1.000
_cell.angle_alpha   90.00
_cell.angle_beta   90.00
_cell.angle_gamma   90.00
#
_symmetry.space_group_name_H-M   'P 1'
#
loop_
_entity.id
_entity.type
_entity.pdbx_description
1 polymer ?
#
loop_
_entity_poly.entity_id
_entity_poly.type
_entity_poly.pdbx_seq_one_letter_code
_entity_poly.pdbx_strand_id
1 'polypeptide(L)'
;MFGHPFSKRFDGKAFFFLLAQVFFIRGKSGFSLRDFEAFVGIVKLRVNFIPLEQFLDKADEAKALAPHLKDVEYFALALKLGCPIWAQEKAFKKQSVVKVFSTSELLAFLSRIQTQT
;
A
#
# COMPACT_ATOMS: atom_id res chain seq x y z
N MET A 1 15.91 13.00 28.89
CA MET A 1 15.14 13.91 28.00
C MET A 1 15.25 13.34 26.58
N PHE A 2 14.47 12.30 26.26
CA PHE A 2 14.57 11.64 24.96
C PHE A 2 13.70 12.39 23.96
N GLY A 3 14.33 13.12 23.05
CA GLY A 3 13.69 13.80 21.94
C GLY A 3 13.06 12.79 20.97
N HIS A 4 11.80 13.03 20.63
CA HIS A 4 11.07 12.37 19.56
C HIS A 4 11.76 12.55 18.20
N PRO A 5 11.85 11.50 17.37
CA PRO A 5 11.98 11.66 15.94
C PRO A 5 10.83 10.92 15.25
N PHE A 6 9.59 11.35 15.46
CA PHE A 6 8.47 10.94 14.61
C PHE A 6 7.66 12.15 14.17
N SER A 7 8.37 13.11 13.58
CA SER A 7 7.79 14.18 12.78
C SER A 7 8.54 14.25 11.46
N LYS A 8 8.19 13.33 10.56
CA LYS A 8 8.40 13.56 9.12
C LYS A 8 7.06 13.37 8.43
N ARG A 9 6.35 14.50 8.41
CA ARG A 9 5.37 14.97 7.43
C ARG A 9 4.84 13.85 6.52
N PHE A 10 3.76 13.20 6.97
CA PHE A 10 2.85 12.53 6.06
C PHE A 10 2.27 13.59 5.15
N ASP A 11 2.28 13.34 3.84
CA ASP A 11 1.44 14.06 2.92
C ASP A 11 -0.03 13.83 3.36
N GLY A 12 -0.75 14.92 3.58
CA GLY A 12 -2.09 14.87 4.19
C GLY A 12 -3.11 14.04 3.38
N LYS A 13 -2.78 13.65 2.15
CA LYS A 13 -3.63 12.84 1.26
C LYS A 13 -3.48 11.34 1.51
N ALA A 14 -2.26 10.80 1.59
CA ALA A 14 -2.05 9.38 1.93
C ALA A 14 -2.54 9.04 3.36
N PHE A 15 -2.33 9.96 4.31
CA PHE A 15 -2.85 9.80 5.67
C PHE A 15 -4.38 9.82 5.71
N PHE A 16 -5.03 10.68 4.91
CA PHE A 16 -6.49 10.76 4.81
C PHE A 16 -7.11 9.51 4.17
N PHE A 17 -6.48 8.94 3.14
CA PHE A 17 -6.98 7.71 2.50
C PHE A 17 -6.88 6.50 3.44
N LEU A 18 -5.79 6.39 4.20
CA LEU A 18 -5.66 5.40 5.27
C LEU A 18 -6.74 5.62 6.35
N LEU A 19 -6.95 6.86 6.81
CA LEU A 19 -7.96 7.18 7.82
C LEU A 19 -9.40 6.82 7.38
N ALA A 20 -9.77 7.07 6.13
CA ALA A 20 -11.09 6.73 5.61
C ALA A 20 -11.34 5.21 5.61
N GLN A 21 -10.34 4.42 5.23
CA GLN A 21 -10.43 2.95 5.33
C GLN A 21 -10.41 2.47 6.77
N VAL A 22 -9.64 3.11 7.64
CA VAL A 22 -9.56 2.80 9.08
C VAL A 22 -10.94 2.88 9.74
N PHE A 23 -11.72 3.94 9.49
CA PHE A 23 -13.06 4.06 10.06
C PHE A 23 -14.02 2.97 9.56
N PHE A 24 -13.95 2.64 8.27
CA PHE A 24 -14.78 1.57 7.68
C PHE A 24 -14.41 0.19 8.24
N ILE A 25 -13.11 -0.13 8.32
CA ILE A 25 -12.63 -1.42 8.84
C ILE A 25 -12.98 -1.54 10.32
N ARG A 26 -12.77 -0.50 11.13
CA ARG A 26 -13.14 -0.48 12.55
C ARG A 26 -14.64 -0.72 12.75
N GLY A 27 -15.49 -0.07 11.94
CA GLY A 27 -16.94 -0.24 11.99
C GLY A 27 -17.40 -1.68 11.71
N LYS A 28 -16.59 -2.48 11.01
CA LYS A 28 -16.88 -3.89 10.70
C LYS A 28 -16.13 -4.90 11.56
N SER A 29 -15.05 -4.50 12.23
CA SER A 29 -14.17 -5.42 12.98
C SER A 29 -14.60 -5.65 14.43
N GLY A 30 -15.46 -4.78 14.98
CA GLY A 30 -15.81 -4.81 16.40
C GLY A 30 -14.69 -4.38 17.34
N PHE A 31 -13.57 -3.87 16.81
CA PHE A 31 -12.46 -3.39 17.64
C PHE A 31 -12.77 -2.05 18.30
N SER A 32 -12.28 -1.89 19.53
CA SER A 32 -12.15 -0.57 20.12
C SER A 32 -11.19 0.28 19.28
N LEU A 33 -11.32 1.60 19.35
CA LEU A 33 -10.38 2.51 18.67
C LEU A 33 -8.93 2.21 19.09
N ARG A 34 -8.70 1.96 20.38
CA ARG A 34 -7.39 1.66 20.93
C ARG A 34 -6.78 0.39 20.34
N ASP A 35 -7.55 -0.70 20.29
CA ASP A 35 -7.04 -1.98 19.77
C ASP A 35 -6.74 -1.89 18.28
N PHE A 36 -7.61 -1.17 17.56
CA PHE A 36 -7.42 -0.92 16.14
C PHE A 36 -6.15 -0.08 15.87
N GLU A 37 -5.93 0.99 16.63
CA GLU A 37 -4.73 1.83 16.54
C GLU A 37 -3.46 1.05 16.87
N ALA A 38 -3.50 0.21 17.92
CA ALA A 38 -2.39 -0.65 18.29
C ALA A 38 -2.05 -1.65 17.16
N PHE A 39 -3.06 -2.29 16.59
CA PHE A 39 -2.88 -3.21 15.47
C PHE A 39 -2.27 -2.52 14.24
N VAL A 40 -2.81 -1.36 13.84
CA VAL A 40 -2.25 -0.57 12.74
C VAL A 40 -0.81 -0.14 13.05
N GLY A 41 -0.53 0.22 14.30
CA GLY A 41 0.83 0.53 14.76
C GLY A 41 1.80 -0.61 14.49
N ILE A 42 1.43 -1.85 14.82
CA ILE A 42 2.25 -3.04 14.57
C ILE A 42 2.49 -3.24 13.07
N VAL A 43 1.46 -3.10 12.23
CA VAL A 43 1.60 -3.22 10.76
C VAL A 43 2.55 -2.17 10.21
N LYS A 44 2.44 -0.91 10.69
CA LYS A 44 3.31 0.20 10.30
C LYS A 44 4.79 -0.05 10.57
N LEU A 45 5.13 -0.88 11.56
CA LEU A 45 6.52 -1.25 11.86
C LEU A 45 7.11 -2.25 10.86
N ARG A 46 6.29 -2.86 10.00
CA ARG A 46 6.71 -3.93 9.06
C ARG A 46 6.63 -3.51 7.61
N VAL A 47 6.22 -2.26 7.33
CA VAL A 47 6.09 -1.71 5.99
C VAL A 47 6.85 -0.40 5.86
N ASN A 48 7.39 -0.15 4.67
CA ASN A 48 8.06 1.11 4.37
C ASN A 48 7.07 2.08 3.74
N PHE A 49 6.97 3.27 4.31
CA PHE A 49 6.20 4.37 3.74
C PHE A 49 7.09 5.18 2.81
N ILE A 50 6.67 5.30 1.56
CA ILE A 50 7.41 6.03 0.53
C ILE A 50 6.63 7.31 0.22
N PRO A 51 7.23 8.50 0.40
CA PRO A 51 6.59 9.78 0.07
C PRO A 51 6.27 9.89 -1.42
N LEU A 52 5.13 10.53 -1.73
CA LEU A 52 4.62 10.73 -3.09
C LEU A 52 5.66 11.38 -4.02
N GLU A 53 6.43 12.32 -3.51
CA GLU A 53 7.44 13.07 -4.27
C GLU A 53 8.53 12.17 -4.85
N GLN A 54 8.77 10.98 -4.26
CA GLN A 54 9.79 10.06 -4.73
C GLN A 54 9.41 9.30 -6.01
N PHE A 55 8.12 9.27 -6.35
CA PHE A 55 7.59 8.52 -7.49
C PHE A 55 6.63 9.34 -8.36
N LEU A 56 6.54 10.66 -8.13
CA LEU A 56 5.68 11.55 -8.92
C LEU A 56 6.08 11.58 -10.40
N ASP A 57 7.36 11.34 -10.71
CA ASP A 57 7.88 11.22 -12.08
C ASP A 57 7.27 10.07 -12.88
N LYS A 58 6.63 9.11 -12.20
CA LYS A 58 5.90 8.00 -12.82
C LYS A 58 4.40 8.21 -12.94
N ALA A 59 3.86 9.35 -12.49
CA ALA A 59 2.42 9.58 -12.44
C ALA A 59 1.75 9.52 -13.82
N ASP A 60 2.36 10.08 -14.87
CA ASP A 60 1.75 10.10 -16.21
C ASP A 60 1.74 8.72 -16.87
N GLU A 61 2.82 7.96 -16.73
CA GLU A 61 2.88 6.56 -17.17
C GLU A 61 1.85 5.70 -16.41
N ALA A 62 1.71 5.93 -15.10
CA ALA A 62 0.75 5.24 -14.26
C ALA A 62 -0.72 5.54 -14.61
N LYS A 63 -1.05 6.76 -15.05
CA LYS A 63 -2.42 7.11 -15.50
C LYS A 63 -2.90 6.26 -16.67
N ALA A 64 -2.00 5.82 -17.54
CA ALA A 64 -2.34 4.96 -18.67
C ALA A 64 -2.64 3.50 -18.24
N LEU A 65 -2.14 3.09 -17.07
CA LEU A 65 -2.27 1.72 -16.54
C LEU A 65 -3.38 1.58 -15.51
N ALA A 66 -3.57 2.61 -14.69
CA ALA A 66 -4.49 2.60 -13.58
C ALA A 66 -5.95 2.60 -14.08
N PRO A 67 -6.83 1.73 -13.55
CA PRO A 67 -8.24 1.70 -13.97
C PRO A 67 -9.01 2.94 -13.52
N HIS A 68 -8.57 3.59 -12.43
CA HIS A 68 -9.12 4.85 -11.93
C HIS A 68 -8.03 5.79 -11.45
N LEU A 69 -8.31 7.10 -11.43
CA LEU A 69 -7.36 8.13 -10.99
C LEU A 69 -6.84 7.93 -9.56
N LYS A 70 -7.65 7.37 -8.67
CA LYS A 70 -7.26 7.06 -7.28
C LYS A 70 -6.22 5.95 -7.19
N ASP A 71 -6.09 5.12 -8.22
CA ASP A 71 -5.19 3.96 -8.21
C ASP A 71 -3.79 4.33 -8.78
N VAL A 72 -3.66 5.52 -9.37
CA VAL A 72 -2.44 6.00 -10.04
C VAL A 72 -1.24 5.96 -9.11
N GLU A 73 -1.40 6.30 -7.83
CA GLU A 73 -0.31 6.30 -6.85
C GLU A 73 0.32 4.90 -6.68
N TYR A 74 -0.48 3.84 -6.72
CA TYR A 74 0.02 2.46 -6.59
C TYR A 74 0.81 2.02 -7.81
N PHE A 75 0.32 2.36 -9.01
CA PHE A 75 1.01 2.06 -10.27
C PHE A 75 2.29 2.89 -10.42
N ALA A 76 2.27 4.17 -10.05
CA ALA A 76 3.44 5.03 -10.13
C ALA A 76 4.56 4.53 -9.20
N LEU A 77 4.21 4.13 -7.96
CA LEU A 77 5.16 3.55 -7.03
C LEU A 77 5.72 2.22 -7.54
N ALA A 78 4.87 1.34 -8.07
CA ALA A 78 5.28 0.06 -8.63
C ALA A 78 6.24 0.21 -9.83
N LEU A 79 5.95 1.14 -10.73
CA LEU A 79 6.83 1.49 -11.85
C LEU A 79 8.17 2.07 -11.38
N LYS A 80 8.15 2.92 -10.35
CA LYS A 80 9.36 3.55 -9.81
C LYS A 80 10.31 2.51 -9.20
N LEU A 81 9.76 1.54 -8.48
CA LEU A 81 10.52 0.53 -7.75
C LEU A 81 10.76 -0.76 -8.55
N GLY A 82 10.08 -0.92 -9.70
CA GLY A 82 10.09 -2.18 -10.46
C GLY A 82 9.49 -3.35 -9.67
N CYS A 83 8.48 -3.10 -8.82
CA CYS A 83 7.92 -4.11 -7.92
C CYS A 83 6.48 -4.51 -8.30
N PRO A 84 6.03 -5.72 -7.93
CA PRO A 84 4.65 -6.13 -8.16
C PRO A 84 3.68 -5.43 -7.20
N ILE A 85 2.42 -5.26 -7.63
CA ILE A 85 1.33 -4.80 -6.76
C ILE A 85 0.63 -6.01 -6.13
N TRP A 86 0.32 -5.92 -4.84
CA TRP A 86 -0.60 -6.83 -4.18
C TRP A 86 -1.98 -6.17 -4.05
N ALA A 87 -2.96 -6.66 -4.81
CA ALA A 87 -4.33 -6.14 -4.80
C ALA A 87 -5.34 -7.22 -5.17
N GLN A 88 -6.53 -7.16 -4.55
CA GLN A 88 -7.65 -8.04 -4.90
C GLN A 88 -8.54 -7.46 -6.01
N GLU A 89 -8.25 -6.24 -6.45
CA GLU A 89 -8.96 -5.53 -7.50
C GLU A 89 -8.67 -6.15 -8.87
N LYS A 90 -9.70 -6.76 -9.48
CA LYS A 90 -9.53 -7.49 -10.74
C LYS A 90 -9.16 -6.57 -11.89
N ALA A 91 -9.60 -5.31 -11.86
CA ALA A 91 -9.28 -4.34 -12.91
C ALA A 91 -7.77 -4.06 -13.03
N PHE A 92 -6.99 -4.22 -11.95
CA PHE A 92 -5.55 -3.97 -11.96
C PHE A 92 -4.80 -4.95 -12.87
N LYS A 93 -5.38 -6.13 -13.14
CA LYS A 93 -4.81 -7.16 -14.04
C LYS A 93 -5.15 -6.95 -15.51
N LYS A 94 -5.92 -5.91 -15.88
CA LYS A 94 -6.25 -5.61 -17.29
C LYS A 94 -5.04 -5.08 -18.07
N GLN A 95 -4.04 -4.55 -17.38
CA GLN A 95 -2.75 -4.15 -17.94
C GLN A 95 -1.70 -5.25 -17.69
N SER A 96 -0.62 -5.25 -18.48
CA SER A 96 0.44 -6.26 -18.41
C SER A 96 1.83 -5.72 -18.03
N VAL A 97 1.94 -4.41 -17.79
CA VAL A 97 3.21 -3.73 -17.50
C VAL A 97 3.66 -4.00 -16.07
N VAL A 98 2.76 -3.87 -15.10
CA VAL A 98 3.02 -4.13 -13.69
C VAL A 98 2.42 -5.48 -13.31
N LYS A 99 3.24 -6.37 -12.74
CA LYS A 99 2.74 -7.65 -12.22
C LYS A 99 1.82 -7.40 -11.02
N VAL A 100 0.63 -8.00 -11.02
CA VAL A 100 -0.33 -7.87 -9.92
C VAL A 100 -0.64 -9.25 -9.35
N PHE A 101 -0.53 -9.38 -8.03
CA PHE A 101 -0.89 -10.58 -7.28
C PHE A 101 -2.19 -10.38 -6.51
N SER A 102 -3.09 -11.36 -6.56
CA SER A 102 -4.09 -11.56 -5.50
C SER A 102 -3.42 -12.11 -4.25
N THR A 103 -4.13 -12.11 -3.11
CA THR A 103 -3.61 -12.70 -1.88
C THR A 103 -3.22 -14.17 -2.05
N SER A 104 -4.07 -14.95 -2.72
CA SER A 104 -3.78 -16.37 -3.00
C SER A 104 -2.52 -16.57 -3.85
N GLU A 105 -2.35 -15.75 -4.89
CA GLU A 105 -1.16 -15.83 -5.76
C GLU A 105 0.10 -15.36 -5.05
N LEU A 106 0.02 -14.30 -4.24
CA LEU A 106 1.15 -13.81 -3.46
C LEU A 106 1.60 -14.86 -2.45
N LEU A 107 0.67 -15.48 -1.72
CA LEU A 107 0.99 -16.56 -0.78
C LEU A 107 1.65 -17.75 -1.49
N ALA A 108 1.11 -18.17 -2.63
CA ALA A 108 1.68 -19.27 -3.43
C ALA A 108 3.03 -18.91 -4.06
N PHE A 109 3.32 -17.63 -4.26
CA PHE A 109 4.62 -17.14 -4.71
C PHE A 109 5.64 -17.15 -3.56
N LEU A 110 5.27 -16.61 -2.40
CA LEU A 110 6.13 -16.56 -1.22
C LEU A 110 6.46 -17.94 -0.66
N SER A 111 5.49 -18.87 -0.65
CA SER A 111 5.71 -20.24 -0.16
C SER A 111 6.77 -20.99 -0.97
N ARG A 112 6.90 -20.69 -2.27
CA ARG A 112 7.92 -21.28 -3.15
C ARG A 112 9.32 -20.72 -2.92
N ILE A 113 9.42 -19.49 -2.41
CA ILE A 113 10.69 -18.84 -2.10
C ILE A 113 11.23 -19.39 -0.77
N GLN A 114 10.35 -19.60 0.20
CA GLN A 114 10.73 -20.08 1.53
C GLN A 114 11.25 -21.52 1.54
N THR A 115 10.89 -22.35 0.55
CA THR A 115 11.42 -23.72 0.42
C THR A 115 12.78 -23.81 -0.26
N GLN A 116 13.39 -22.68 -0.66
CA GLN A 116 14.70 -22.63 -1.33
C GLN A 116 15.82 -22.05 -0.45
N THR A 117 15.54 -21.85 0.84
CA THR A 117 16.49 -21.42 1.90
C THR A 117 16.46 -22.42 3.03
#